data_AF-A0A6C0CCE5-F1
#
_entry.id   AF-A0A6C0CCE5-F1
#
_cell.length_a   1.000
_cell.length_b   1.000
_cell.length_c   1.000
_cell.angle_alpha   90.00
_cell.angle_beta   90.00
_cell.angle_gamma   90.00
#
_symmetry.space_group_name_H-M   'P 1'
#
loop_
_entity.id
_entity.type
_entity.pdbx_description
1 polymer ?
#
loop_
_entity_poly.entity_id
_entity_poly.type
_entity_poly.pdbx_seq_one_letter_code
_entity_poly.pdbx_strand_id
1 'polypeptide(L)'
;MEDIKEISIEKQQIIALFNNNVKGIEICVKDQNVKHNGKEGYWLEKRMGIKHNDNNEPDILGYEMKKQSNKTTFGDFSASEYAFSGKNKREVINLVNKWTDDIKISRSNFIRMFGSPNPKKNNRYSWSGCCVPKYENYNLNGQILTIDDNGDIIIYYSFANDTRSVKEDFPEFMKTDNDIMIAIWKSSKMKLHIENKFNVNGFFICKKVGDRYEKICFGKPFDYNYFIECIKNKKIIFDSGMYEGNTRNYSQFRATHFWDELITEEF
;
A
#
# COMPACT_ATOMS: atom_id res chain seq x y z
N MET A 1 17.17 20.89 -33.86
CA MET A 1 18.21 20.65 -32.84
C MET A 1 17.48 19.91 -31.74
N GLU A 2 17.58 18.58 -31.71
CA GLU A 2 17.03 17.81 -30.59
C GLU A 2 17.84 18.17 -29.36
N ASP A 3 17.17 18.69 -28.32
CA ASP A 3 17.79 18.86 -27.01
C ASP A 3 18.23 17.48 -26.54
N ILE A 4 19.54 17.22 -26.60
CA ILE A 4 20.14 16.06 -25.94
C ILE A 4 19.91 16.29 -24.45
N LYS A 5 18.87 15.67 -23.90
CA LYS A 5 18.59 15.69 -22.47
C LYS A 5 19.81 15.10 -21.76
N GLU A 6 20.58 15.97 -21.12
CA GLU A 6 21.75 15.55 -20.33
C GLU A 6 21.27 14.64 -19.19
N ILE A 7 21.75 13.40 -19.18
CA ILE A 7 21.40 12.40 -18.17
C ILE A 7 22.20 12.71 -16.92
N SER A 8 21.54 12.84 -15.76
CA SER A 8 22.23 13.12 -14.49
C SER A 8 23.22 12.03 -14.11
N ILE A 9 24.26 12.38 -13.34
CA ILE A 9 25.30 11.44 -12.89
C ILE A 9 24.69 10.26 -12.14
N GLU A 10 23.67 10.50 -11.32
CA GLU A 10 22.97 9.47 -10.55
C GLU A 10 22.27 8.47 -11.48
N LYS A 11 21.57 8.96 -12.51
CA LYS A 11 20.93 8.08 -13.51
C LYS A 11 21.97 7.28 -14.28
N GLN A 12 23.08 7.89 -14.69
CA GLN A 12 24.17 7.19 -15.37
C GLN A 12 24.73 6.04 -14.52
N GLN A 13 24.91 6.26 -13.22
CA GLN A 13 25.35 5.23 -12.28
C GLN A 13 24.33 4.08 -12.14
N ILE A 14 23.03 4.40 -12.01
CA ILE A 14 21.97 3.39 -11.95
C ILE A 14 21.89 2.59 -13.26
N ILE A 15 21.99 3.26 -14.41
CA ILE A 15 22.01 2.61 -15.74
C ILE A 15 23.22 1.70 -15.87
N ALA A 16 24.40 2.12 -15.41
CA ALA A 16 25.60 1.28 -15.43
C ALA A 16 25.43 0.03 -14.54
N LEU A 17 24.86 0.17 -13.34
CA LEU A 17 24.53 -0.97 -12.47
C LEU A 17 23.57 -1.94 -13.16
N PHE A 18 22.52 -1.42 -13.80
CA PHE A 18 21.55 -2.22 -14.53
C PHE A 18 22.19 -2.97 -15.70
N ASN A 19 22.94 -2.28 -16.56
CA ASN A 19 23.59 -2.88 -17.73
C ASN A 19 24.61 -3.95 -17.35
N ASN A 20 25.37 -3.74 -16.27
CA ASN A 20 26.44 -4.66 -15.87
C ASN A 20 25.90 -5.88 -15.09
N ASN A 21 24.83 -5.72 -14.31
CA ASN A 21 24.43 -6.73 -13.32
C ASN A 21 23.02 -7.31 -13.52
N VAL A 22 22.20 -6.73 -14.40
CA VAL A 22 20.78 -7.09 -14.55
C VAL A 22 20.40 -7.36 -16.01
N LYS A 23 20.76 -6.47 -16.95
CA LYS A 23 20.27 -6.51 -18.33
C LYS A 23 20.60 -7.83 -19.02
N GLY A 24 19.58 -8.48 -19.60
CA GLY A 24 19.71 -9.74 -20.33
C GLY A 24 20.02 -10.97 -19.48
N ILE A 25 20.15 -10.85 -18.16
CA ILE A 25 20.41 -11.97 -17.25
C ILE A 25 19.09 -12.64 -16.87
N GLU A 26 19.04 -13.96 -17.04
CA GLU A 26 17.89 -14.77 -16.68
C GLU A 26 17.63 -14.74 -15.16
N ILE A 27 16.39 -14.45 -14.78
CA ILE A 27 15.99 -14.36 -13.38
C ILE A 27 16.05 -15.74 -12.73
N CYS A 28 16.97 -15.93 -11.79
CA CYS A 28 17.10 -17.17 -11.03
C CYS A 28 16.66 -16.98 -9.57
N VAL A 29 15.55 -17.63 -9.20
CA VAL A 29 14.98 -17.63 -7.84
C VAL A 29 14.91 -19.04 -7.23
N LYS A 30 15.72 -19.98 -7.73
CA LYS A 30 15.68 -21.41 -7.36
C LYS A 30 16.00 -21.67 -5.88
N ASP A 31 16.89 -20.86 -5.30
CA ASP A 31 17.27 -20.98 -3.89
C ASP A 31 16.38 -20.16 -2.94
N GLN A 32 15.35 -19.49 -3.47
CA GLN A 32 14.42 -18.69 -2.68
C GLN A 32 13.14 -19.46 -2.40
N ASN A 33 12.53 -19.21 -1.23
CA ASN A 33 11.29 -19.85 -0.84
C ASN A 33 10.22 -19.68 -1.93
N VAL A 34 9.78 -20.80 -2.51
CA VAL A 34 8.87 -20.84 -3.67
C VAL A 34 7.58 -20.05 -3.42
N LYS A 35 7.15 -19.97 -2.15
CA LYS A 35 5.92 -19.28 -1.69
C LYS A 35 6.08 -17.77 -1.46
N HIS A 36 7.27 -17.20 -1.59
CA HIS A 36 7.50 -15.77 -1.36
C HIS A 36 7.22 -14.95 -2.62
N ASN A 37 6.12 -14.20 -2.64
CA ASN A 37 5.73 -13.36 -3.78
C ASN A 37 6.75 -12.24 -4.10
N GLY A 38 7.60 -11.86 -3.14
CA GLY A 38 8.62 -10.81 -3.30
C GLY A 38 9.98 -11.30 -3.81
N LYS A 39 10.15 -12.59 -4.11
CA LYS A 39 11.47 -13.19 -4.45
C LYS A 39 12.18 -12.55 -5.64
N GLU A 40 11.40 -12.14 -6.64
CA GLU A 40 11.94 -11.49 -7.83
C GLU A 40 12.41 -10.07 -7.53
N GLY A 41 11.67 -9.32 -6.70
CA GLY A 41 12.10 -7.99 -6.25
C GLY A 41 13.39 -8.09 -5.47
N TYR A 42 13.47 -9.03 -4.53
CA TYR A 42 14.68 -9.29 -3.76
C TYR A 42 15.88 -9.70 -4.62
N TRP A 43 15.67 -10.55 -5.63
CA TRP A 43 16.72 -10.89 -6.60
C TRP A 43 17.26 -9.65 -7.31
N LEU A 44 16.35 -8.78 -7.75
CA LEU A 44 16.69 -7.58 -8.50
C LEU A 44 17.40 -6.54 -7.60
N GLU A 45 16.89 -6.29 -6.40
CA GLU A 45 17.51 -5.42 -5.38
C GLU A 45 18.97 -5.84 -5.12
N LYS A 46 19.21 -7.14 -4.91
CA LYS A 46 20.56 -7.68 -4.68
C LYS A 46 21.48 -7.43 -5.88
N ARG A 47 20.98 -7.58 -7.10
CA ARG A 47 21.76 -7.34 -8.33
C ARG A 47 22.07 -5.87 -8.57
N MET A 48 21.18 -4.98 -8.12
CA MET A 48 21.40 -3.53 -8.14
C MET A 48 22.25 -3.04 -6.96
N GLY A 49 22.69 -3.93 -6.07
CA GLY A 49 23.55 -3.58 -4.92
C GLY A 49 22.81 -2.94 -3.75
N ILE A 50 21.48 -3.06 -3.70
CA ILE A 50 20.66 -2.48 -2.63
C ILE A 50 20.80 -3.33 -1.38
N LYS A 51 21.16 -2.68 -0.26
CA LYS A 51 21.13 -3.30 1.06
C LYS A 51 19.73 -3.17 1.64
N HIS A 52 19.13 -4.29 2.01
CA HIS A 52 17.81 -4.29 2.61
C HIS A 52 17.86 -3.58 3.98
N ASN A 53 17.04 -2.54 4.12
CA ASN A 53 16.81 -1.81 5.36
C ASN A 53 15.31 -1.47 5.48
N ASP A 54 14.90 -0.95 6.63
CA ASP A 54 13.54 -0.46 6.90
C ASP A 54 13.44 1.07 6.84
N ASN A 55 14.41 1.74 6.22
CA ASN A 55 14.44 3.19 6.11
C ASN A 55 13.35 3.68 5.15
N ASN A 56 12.74 4.81 5.53
CA ASN A 56 11.78 5.51 4.69
C ASN A 56 12.51 6.49 3.76
N GLU A 57 13.32 5.94 2.86
CA GLU A 57 14.13 6.69 1.88
C GLU A 57 14.17 5.96 0.53
N PRO A 58 14.62 6.62 -0.55
CA PRO A 58 14.75 6.01 -1.86
C PRO A 58 15.88 4.97 -1.88
N ASP A 59 15.74 3.93 -2.70
CA ASP A 59 16.64 2.77 -2.67
C ASP A 59 18.07 3.06 -3.15
N ILE A 60 18.24 3.84 -4.24
CA ILE A 60 19.56 4.17 -4.81
C ILE A 60 19.59 5.63 -5.27
N LEU A 61 20.55 6.40 -4.76
CA LEU A 61 20.90 7.75 -5.27
C LEU A 61 19.67 8.68 -5.44
N GLY A 62 18.75 8.61 -4.49
CA GLY A 62 17.53 9.44 -4.48
C GLY A 62 16.36 8.92 -5.34
N TYR A 63 16.49 7.74 -5.96
CA TYR A 63 15.40 7.09 -6.69
C TYR A 63 14.88 5.84 -5.97
N GLU A 64 13.55 5.73 -5.87
CA GLU A 64 12.91 4.49 -5.45
C GLU A 64 12.95 3.48 -6.61
N MET A 65 13.31 2.25 -6.30
CA MET A 65 13.35 1.16 -7.24
C MET A 65 12.02 0.41 -7.27
N LYS A 66 11.48 0.19 -8.47
CA LYS A 66 10.35 -0.71 -8.70
C LYS A 66 10.72 -1.80 -9.69
N LYS A 67 10.02 -2.91 -9.58
CA LYS A 67 10.01 -3.97 -10.60
C LYS A 67 8.72 -3.91 -11.40
N GLN A 68 8.77 -4.30 -12.66
CA GLN A 68 7.54 -4.48 -13.44
C GLN A 68 6.65 -5.55 -12.79
N SER A 69 5.37 -5.20 -12.61
CA SER A 69 4.33 -6.03 -12.04
C SER A 69 2.97 -5.52 -12.50
N ASN A 70 1.98 -6.41 -12.64
CA ASN A 70 0.61 -6.02 -12.97
C ASN A 70 0.03 -5.08 -11.90
N LYS A 71 0.35 -5.36 -10.64
CA LYS A 71 0.05 -4.48 -9.50
C LYS A 71 1.34 -4.16 -8.78
N THR A 72 1.61 -2.88 -8.60
CA THR A 72 2.80 -2.42 -7.92
C THR A 72 2.40 -1.66 -6.66
N THR A 73 3.07 -2.00 -5.57
CA THR A 73 2.81 -1.44 -4.24
C THR A 73 3.71 -0.22 -4.04
N PHE A 74 3.12 0.87 -3.54
CA PHE A 74 3.86 2.07 -3.12
C PHE A 74 4.59 1.78 -1.81
N GLY A 75 3.89 1.19 -0.85
CA GLY A 75 4.43 0.67 0.39
C GLY A 75 3.35 -0.05 1.22
N ASP A 76 3.79 -0.63 2.32
CA ASP A 76 2.92 -1.16 3.39
C ASP A 76 2.92 -0.16 4.55
N PHE A 77 1.92 0.70 4.57
CA PHE A 77 1.79 1.79 5.51
C PHE A 77 0.66 1.45 6.48
N SER A 78 0.97 1.02 7.70
CA SER A 78 -0.06 0.81 8.72
C SER A 78 -0.74 2.13 9.08
N ALA A 79 -2.07 2.08 9.26
CA ALA A 79 -2.86 3.21 9.75
C ALA A 79 -2.24 3.80 11.02
N SER A 80 -2.40 5.11 11.18
CA SER A 80 -2.01 5.80 12.41
C SER A 80 -2.81 5.26 13.58
N GLU A 81 -4.10 5.00 13.37
CA GLU A 81 -4.99 4.41 14.36
C GLU A 81 -5.90 3.38 13.69
N TYR A 82 -6.19 2.29 14.41
CA TYR A 82 -7.25 1.35 14.09
C TYR A 82 -8.22 1.30 15.28
N ALA A 83 -9.46 0.86 15.06
CA ALA A 83 -10.41 0.66 16.16
C ALA A 83 -9.91 -0.32 17.24
N PHE A 84 -8.99 -1.23 16.86
CA PHE A 84 -8.31 -2.16 17.78
C PHE A 84 -6.97 -1.66 18.32
N SER A 85 -6.53 -0.45 17.95
CA SER A 85 -5.33 0.15 18.54
C SER A 85 -5.48 0.27 20.06
N GLY A 86 -4.39 0.08 20.79
CA GLY A 86 -4.40 0.15 22.25
C GLY A 86 -4.70 1.54 22.80
N LYS A 87 -4.82 1.63 24.13
CA LYS A 87 -5.01 2.88 24.87
C LYS A 87 -3.94 3.93 24.46
N ASN A 88 -4.35 5.19 24.34
CA ASN A 88 -3.54 6.33 23.88
C ASN A 88 -2.99 6.19 22.44
N LYS A 89 -3.46 5.22 21.66
CA LYS A 89 -3.10 5.02 20.24
C LYS A 89 -4.32 5.01 19.32
N ARG A 90 -5.45 5.51 19.82
CA ARG A 90 -6.73 5.62 19.09
C ARG A 90 -7.55 6.86 19.48
N GLU A 91 -6.86 7.95 19.82
CA GLU A 91 -7.49 9.17 20.35
C GLU A 91 -8.46 9.80 19.36
N VAL A 92 -8.12 9.85 18.07
CA VAL A 92 -8.99 10.41 17.04
C VAL A 92 -10.22 9.52 16.85
N ILE A 93 -10.02 8.20 16.80
CA ILE A 93 -11.13 7.25 16.70
C ILE A 93 -12.06 7.36 17.92
N ASN A 94 -11.52 7.45 19.14
CA ASN A 94 -12.31 7.63 20.35
C ASN A 94 -13.14 8.92 20.29
N LEU A 95 -12.52 10.03 19.89
CA LEU A 95 -13.18 11.33 19.79
C LEU A 95 -14.32 11.31 18.77
N VAL A 96 -14.05 10.83 17.55
CA VAL A 96 -15.03 10.81 16.45
C VAL A 96 -16.19 9.88 16.76
N ASN A 97 -15.89 8.68 17.27
CA ASN A 97 -16.92 7.69 17.56
C ASN A 97 -17.61 7.92 18.91
N LYS A 98 -17.18 8.93 19.69
CA LYS A 98 -17.62 9.17 21.08
C LYS A 98 -17.42 7.95 21.98
N TRP A 99 -16.34 7.21 21.77
CA TRP A 99 -15.99 6.02 22.54
C TRP A 99 -15.20 6.38 23.79
N THR A 100 -15.45 5.67 24.88
CA THR A 100 -14.61 5.69 26.08
C THR A 100 -13.50 4.64 25.98
N ASP A 101 -12.52 4.71 26.88
CA ASP A 101 -11.46 3.70 26.99
C ASP A 101 -11.96 2.29 27.38
N ASP A 102 -13.21 2.17 27.83
CA ASP A 102 -13.82 0.88 28.19
C ASP A 102 -14.17 0.04 26.96
N ILE A 103 -14.41 0.67 25.81
CA ILE A 103 -14.71 -0.03 24.55
C ILE A 103 -13.43 -0.70 24.06
N LYS A 104 -13.32 -2.03 24.14
CA LYS A 104 -12.11 -2.75 23.71
C LYS A 104 -12.42 -3.67 22.54
N ILE A 105 -11.71 -3.45 21.43
CA ILE A 105 -11.78 -4.32 20.25
C ILE A 105 -10.42 -4.97 20.10
N SER A 106 -10.37 -6.30 20.15
CA SER A 106 -9.15 -7.03 19.78
C SER A 106 -8.96 -7.00 18.27
N ARG A 107 -7.71 -7.14 17.82
CA ARG A 107 -7.41 -7.29 16.39
C ARG A 107 -8.19 -8.45 15.74
N SER A 108 -8.33 -9.56 16.45
CA SER A 108 -9.11 -10.71 15.97
C SER A 108 -10.59 -10.37 15.82
N ASN A 109 -11.17 -9.65 16.80
CA ASN A 109 -12.56 -9.20 16.72
C ASN A 109 -12.75 -8.22 15.56
N PHE A 110 -11.81 -7.28 15.36
CA PHE A 110 -11.83 -6.38 14.20
C PHE A 110 -11.88 -7.17 12.88
N ILE A 111 -11.01 -8.17 12.73
CA ILE A 111 -10.96 -9.00 11.51
C ILE A 111 -12.25 -9.81 11.33
N ARG A 112 -12.87 -10.29 12.41
CA ARG A 112 -14.15 -11.01 12.35
C ARG A 112 -15.33 -10.11 11.99
N MET A 113 -15.37 -8.91 12.56
CA MET A 113 -16.43 -7.94 12.28
C MET A 113 -16.31 -7.41 10.85
N PHE A 114 -15.14 -6.94 10.44
CA PHE A 114 -14.99 -6.19 9.18
C PHE A 114 -14.42 -7.02 8.03
N GLY A 115 -13.85 -8.19 8.32
CA GLY A 115 -13.33 -9.10 7.31
C GLY A 115 -14.37 -10.06 6.75
N SER A 116 -13.87 -10.98 5.93
CA SER A 116 -14.64 -12.09 5.35
C SER A 116 -13.91 -13.42 5.57
N PRO A 117 -14.63 -14.53 5.81
CA PRO A 117 -14.04 -15.86 5.87
C PRO A 117 -13.60 -16.32 4.48
N ASN A 118 -12.52 -17.10 4.42
CA ASN A 118 -12.08 -17.72 3.18
C ASN A 118 -12.25 -19.26 3.24
N PRO A 119 -13.23 -19.83 2.50
CA PRO A 119 -13.47 -21.28 2.49
C PRO A 119 -12.25 -22.11 2.07
N LYS A 120 -11.39 -21.57 1.19
CA LYS A 120 -10.15 -22.23 0.75
C LYS A 120 -9.04 -22.22 1.81
N LYS A 121 -9.27 -21.57 2.95
CA LYS A 121 -8.34 -21.43 4.08
C LYS A 121 -9.02 -21.84 5.39
N ASN A 122 -9.86 -22.88 5.36
CA ASN A 122 -10.60 -23.39 6.52
C ASN A 122 -11.43 -22.29 7.21
N ASN A 123 -12.07 -21.43 6.41
CA ASN A 123 -12.86 -20.28 6.88
C ASN A 123 -12.09 -19.27 7.75
N ARG A 124 -10.76 -19.25 7.67
CA ARG A 124 -9.94 -18.20 8.32
C ARG A 124 -10.41 -16.82 7.87
N TYR A 125 -10.67 -15.92 8.81
CA TYR A 125 -11.08 -14.56 8.48
C TYR A 125 -9.88 -13.72 8.04
N SER A 126 -10.17 -12.80 7.12
CA SER A 126 -9.23 -11.80 6.65
C SER A 126 -9.96 -10.50 6.34
N TRP A 127 -9.35 -9.38 6.70
CA TRP A 127 -9.73 -8.08 6.17
C TRP A 127 -8.94 -7.89 4.88
N SER A 128 -9.38 -8.57 3.83
CA SER A 128 -8.73 -8.63 2.52
C SER A 128 -9.74 -8.97 1.43
N GLY A 129 -9.46 -8.61 0.18
CA GLY A 129 -10.33 -8.93 -0.95
C GLY A 129 -11.61 -8.10 -0.96
N CYS A 130 -12.78 -8.75 -1.01
CA CYS A 130 -14.07 -8.07 -1.23
C CYS A 130 -14.51 -7.14 -0.09
N CYS A 131 -14.04 -7.39 1.14
CA CYS A 131 -14.36 -6.55 2.30
C CYS A 131 -13.44 -5.33 2.44
N VAL A 132 -12.42 -5.20 1.58
CA VAL A 132 -11.56 -4.01 1.59
C VAL A 132 -12.36 -2.83 1.04
N PRO A 133 -12.41 -1.70 1.75
CA PRO A 133 -13.17 -0.54 1.32
C PRO A 133 -12.53 0.15 0.11
N LYS A 134 -13.38 0.82 -0.66
CA LYS A 134 -12.98 1.62 -1.83
C LYS A 134 -13.39 3.07 -1.63
N TYR A 135 -12.69 3.97 -2.32
CA TYR A 135 -12.97 5.40 -2.25
C TYR A 135 -14.42 5.69 -2.67
N GLU A 136 -15.18 6.33 -1.77
CA GLU A 136 -16.57 6.77 -1.95
C GLU A 136 -17.54 5.65 -2.39
N ASN A 137 -17.33 4.42 -1.93
CA ASN A 137 -18.25 3.34 -2.20
C ASN A 137 -18.33 2.35 -1.04
N TYR A 138 -19.52 2.22 -0.45
CA TYR A 138 -19.83 1.20 0.53
C TYR A 138 -19.75 -0.19 -0.09
N ASN A 139 -18.93 -1.06 0.51
CA ASN A 139 -18.94 -2.48 0.17
C ASN A 139 -20.04 -3.24 0.92
N LEU A 140 -20.20 -4.53 0.60
CA LEU A 140 -21.22 -5.39 1.23
C LEU A 140 -21.06 -5.50 2.76
N ASN A 141 -19.85 -5.28 3.27
CA ASN A 141 -19.51 -5.31 4.68
C ASN A 141 -19.73 -3.93 5.36
N GLY A 142 -20.41 -2.99 4.69
CA GLY A 142 -20.72 -1.67 5.22
C GLY A 142 -19.53 -0.74 5.34
N GLN A 143 -18.43 -0.99 4.63
CA GLN A 143 -17.21 -0.19 4.76
C GLN A 143 -16.97 0.71 3.56
N ILE A 144 -16.52 1.94 3.83
CA ILE A 144 -16.18 2.97 2.84
C ILE A 144 -14.81 3.57 3.17
N LEU A 145 -14.07 3.98 2.15
CA LEU A 145 -12.86 4.78 2.29
C LEU A 145 -13.19 6.22 1.86
N THR A 146 -12.81 7.19 2.68
CA THR A 146 -12.96 8.63 2.40
C THR A 146 -11.64 9.35 2.62
N ILE A 147 -11.56 10.58 2.12
CA ILE A 147 -10.44 11.49 2.35
C ILE A 147 -11.03 12.81 2.85
N ASP A 148 -10.54 13.30 3.98
CA ASP A 148 -11.01 14.57 4.55
C ASP A 148 -10.26 15.78 3.96
N ASP A 149 -10.63 16.98 4.41
CA ASP A 149 -10.01 18.24 3.97
C ASP A 149 -8.53 18.37 4.39
N ASN A 150 -8.08 17.61 5.39
CA ASN A 150 -6.68 17.55 5.81
C ASN A 150 -5.86 16.55 4.97
N GLY A 151 -6.51 15.83 4.05
CA GLY A 151 -5.90 14.74 3.29
C GLY A 151 -5.67 13.48 4.13
N ASP A 152 -6.35 13.32 5.27
CA ASP A 152 -6.34 12.08 6.03
C ASP A 152 -7.16 11.04 5.29
N ILE A 153 -6.63 9.82 5.17
CA ILE A 153 -7.35 8.70 4.57
C ILE A 153 -8.07 7.97 5.68
N ILE A 154 -9.39 7.87 5.59
CA ILE A 154 -10.24 7.35 6.66
C ILE A 154 -11.06 6.18 6.14
N ILE A 155 -11.21 5.15 6.96
CA ILE A 155 -12.16 4.08 6.71
C ILE A 155 -13.26 4.14 7.76
N TYR A 156 -14.50 4.18 7.29
CA TYR A 156 -15.68 4.10 8.11
C TYR A 156 -16.40 2.76 7.92
N TYR A 157 -17.13 2.36 8.96
CA TYR A 157 -18.11 1.29 8.96
C TYR A 157 -19.50 1.86 9.22
N SER A 158 -20.49 1.38 8.48
CA SER A 158 -21.88 1.81 8.56
C SER A 158 -22.78 0.60 8.79
N PHE A 159 -23.46 0.54 9.94
CA PHE A 159 -24.37 -0.57 10.25
C PHE A 159 -25.54 -0.64 9.26
N ALA A 160 -26.04 0.52 8.81
CA ALA A 160 -27.11 0.62 7.83
C ALA A 160 -26.70 0.07 6.45
N ASN A 161 -25.46 0.30 6.03
CA ASN A 161 -24.94 -0.16 4.74
C ASN A 161 -24.29 -1.55 4.78
N ASP A 162 -24.07 -2.13 5.96
CA ASP A 162 -23.65 -3.54 6.06
C ASP A 162 -24.83 -4.45 5.69
N THR A 163 -24.66 -5.23 4.63
CA THR A 163 -25.72 -6.10 4.09
C THR A 163 -25.66 -7.53 4.62
N ARG A 164 -24.64 -7.84 5.44
CA ARG A 164 -24.42 -9.18 5.97
C ARG A 164 -25.33 -9.42 7.18
N SER A 165 -25.90 -10.61 7.29
CA SER A 165 -26.69 -10.99 8.46
C SER A 165 -25.86 -11.04 9.76
N VAL A 166 -24.56 -11.35 9.68
CA VAL A 166 -23.66 -11.43 10.85
C VAL A 166 -23.49 -10.10 11.60
N LYS A 167 -23.85 -8.96 10.98
CA LYS A 167 -23.76 -7.65 11.65
C LYS A 167 -24.64 -7.57 12.89
N GLU A 168 -25.72 -8.36 12.94
CA GLU A 168 -26.63 -8.43 14.08
C GLU A 168 -25.95 -9.02 15.33
N ASP A 169 -24.85 -9.77 15.15
CA ASP A 169 -24.06 -10.32 16.25
C ASP A 169 -22.99 -9.34 16.77
N PHE A 170 -22.85 -8.16 16.16
CA PHE A 170 -21.84 -7.18 16.59
C PHE A 170 -22.23 -6.53 17.93
N PRO A 171 -21.25 -6.00 18.69
CA PRO A 171 -21.54 -5.26 19.92
C PRO A 171 -22.47 -4.07 19.69
N GLU A 172 -23.27 -3.72 20.69
CA GLU A 172 -24.29 -2.66 20.56
C GLU A 172 -23.72 -1.30 20.14
N PHE A 173 -22.52 -0.96 20.60
CA PHE A 173 -21.85 0.29 20.21
C PHE A 173 -21.46 0.35 18.71
N MET A 174 -21.57 -0.76 17.98
CA MET A 174 -21.42 -0.83 16.52
C MET A 174 -22.74 -0.66 15.76
N LYS A 175 -23.88 -0.75 16.44
CA LYS A 175 -25.22 -0.72 15.84
C LYS A 175 -25.83 0.67 15.93
N THR A 176 -25.16 1.64 15.32
CA THR A 176 -25.58 3.04 15.38
C THR A 176 -25.99 3.55 14.01
N ASP A 177 -26.86 4.57 13.96
CA ASP A 177 -27.23 5.25 12.73
C ASP A 177 -26.07 6.04 12.10
N ASN A 178 -25.07 6.40 12.91
CA ASN A 178 -23.87 7.09 12.45
C ASN A 178 -22.81 6.11 11.96
N ASP A 179 -21.98 6.58 11.03
CA ASP A 179 -20.81 5.85 10.59
C ASP A 179 -19.70 5.89 11.66
N ILE A 180 -19.02 4.76 11.82
CA ILE A 180 -18.00 4.52 12.84
C ILE A 180 -16.63 4.52 12.17
N MET A 181 -15.71 5.38 12.62
CA MET A 181 -14.33 5.38 12.14
C MET A 181 -13.62 4.11 12.63
N ILE A 182 -13.12 3.30 11.70
CA ILE A 182 -12.45 2.03 12.03
C ILE A 182 -10.95 2.01 11.72
N ALA A 183 -10.47 2.92 10.86
CA ALA A 183 -9.05 3.16 10.63
C ALA A 183 -8.81 4.58 10.09
N ILE A 184 -7.66 5.16 10.43
CA ILE A 184 -7.23 6.46 9.91
C ILE A 184 -5.72 6.49 9.64
N TRP A 185 -5.34 6.97 8.46
CA TRP A 185 -3.99 7.34 8.10
C TRP A 185 -3.88 8.86 8.08
N LYS A 186 -3.21 9.40 9.11
CA LYS A 186 -2.97 10.84 9.22
C LYS A 186 -2.04 11.31 8.10
N SER A 187 -2.40 12.38 7.43
CA SER A 187 -1.66 13.02 6.34
C SER A 187 -0.24 13.37 6.78
N SER A 188 -0.05 13.85 8.01
CA SER A 188 1.26 14.14 8.59
C SER A 188 2.24 12.96 8.55
N LYS A 189 1.75 11.73 8.72
CA LYS A 189 2.55 10.51 8.64
C LYS A 189 2.67 10.01 7.21
N MET A 190 1.57 9.98 6.47
CA MET A 190 1.56 9.48 5.09
C MET A 190 2.39 10.34 4.15
N LYS A 191 2.34 11.66 4.32
CA LYS A 191 3.14 12.61 3.55
C LYS A 191 4.63 12.28 3.63
N LEU A 192 5.15 12.03 4.83
CA LEU A 192 6.54 11.62 5.03
C LEU A 192 6.86 10.29 4.32
N HIS A 193 5.95 9.31 4.39
CA HIS A 193 6.12 8.03 3.71
C HIS A 193 6.19 8.14 2.18
N ILE A 194 5.37 9.01 1.61
CA ILE A 194 5.33 9.21 0.17
C ILE A 194 6.50 10.10 -0.29
N GLU A 195 6.68 11.27 0.32
CA GLU A 195 7.59 12.27 -0.20
C GLU A 195 9.06 11.89 -0.02
N ASN A 196 9.42 11.25 1.10
CA ASN A 196 10.80 10.82 1.28
C ASN A 196 11.23 9.74 0.27
N LYS A 197 10.28 8.96 -0.26
CA LYS A 197 10.58 7.89 -1.24
C LYS A 197 10.46 8.36 -2.67
N PHE A 198 9.38 9.07 -2.99
CA PHE A 198 9.00 9.36 -4.38
C PHE A 198 9.16 10.82 -4.78
N ASN A 199 9.34 11.75 -3.83
CA ASN A 199 9.46 13.18 -4.11
C ASN A 199 10.91 13.69 -4.05
N VAL A 200 11.90 12.80 -4.04
CA VAL A 200 13.31 13.15 -4.12
C VAL A 200 13.70 13.30 -5.60
N ASN A 201 14.09 12.22 -6.26
CA ASN A 201 14.35 12.22 -7.71
C ASN A 201 13.30 11.44 -8.52
N GLY A 202 12.33 10.83 -7.84
CA GLY A 202 11.30 9.99 -8.45
C GLY A 202 11.61 8.51 -8.28
N PHE A 203 11.40 7.74 -9.33
CA PHE A 203 11.61 6.29 -9.31
C PHE A 203 12.28 5.80 -10.60
N PHE A 204 12.83 4.60 -10.54
CA PHE A 204 13.12 3.83 -11.74
C PHE A 204 12.44 2.46 -11.69
N ILE A 205 12.11 1.93 -12.86
CA ILE A 205 11.48 0.63 -13.03
C ILE A 205 12.23 -0.20 -14.05
N CYS A 206 12.60 -1.41 -13.68
CA CYS A 206 13.18 -2.37 -14.61
C CYS A 206 12.03 -3.14 -15.31
N LYS A 207 11.98 -3.07 -16.64
CA LYS A 207 11.00 -3.76 -17.48
C LYS A 207 11.57 -5.07 -18.02
N LYS A 208 10.69 -6.06 -18.14
CA LYS A 208 11.01 -7.42 -18.54
C LYS A 208 10.49 -7.78 -19.92
N VAL A 209 11.23 -8.64 -20.59
CA VAL A 209 10.78 -9.41 -21.76
C VAL A 209 11.04 -10.88 -21.42
N GLY A 210 9.97 -11.67 -21.31
CA GLY A 210 10.07 -13.04 -20.80
C GLY A 210 10.57 -13.09 -19.35
N ASP A 211 11.67 -13.79 -19.12
CA ASP A 211 12.31 -14.00 -17.82
C ASP A 211 13.58 -13.15 -17.60
N ARG A 212 13.77 -12.12 -18.44
CA ARG A 212 14.92 -11.21 -18.39
C ARG A 212 14.46 -9.77 -18.29
N TYR A 213 15.24 -8.96 -17.58
CA TYR A 213 15.08 -7.52 -17.61
C TYR A 213 15.86 -6.96 -18.80
N GLU A 214 15.20 -6.17 -19.64
CA GLU A 214 15.78 -5.66 -20.88
C GLU A 214 15.89 -4.14 -20.91
N LYS A 215 15.05 -3.46 -20.13
CA LYS A 215 14.99 -2.00 -20.10
C LYS A 215 14.93 -1.45 -18.69
N ILE A 216 15.45 -0.25 -18.51
CA ILE A 216 15.29 0.55 -17.31
C ILE A 216 14.61 1.87 -17.69
N CYS A 217 13.57 2.23 -16.96
CA CYS A 217 12.82 3.46 -17.20
C CYS A 217 12.86 4.35 -15.96
N PHE A 218 12.94 5.66 -16.14
CA PHE A 218 12.87 6.63 -15.06
C PHE A 218 11.57 7.41 -15.14
N GLY A 219 10.96 7.64 -13.99
CA GLY A 219 9.74 8.44 -13.89
C GLY A 219 9.89 9.62 -12.94
N LYS A 220 9.07 10.64 -13.20
CA LYS A 220 9.11 11.91 -12.46
C LYS A 220 8.77 11.73 -10.97
N PRO A 221 9.33 12.58 -10.09
CA PRO A 221 8.89 12.65 -8.71
C PRO A 221 7.43 13.09 -8.61
N PHE A 222 6.79 12.73 -7.49
CA PHE A 222 5.45 13.19 -7.15
C PHE A 222 5.30 13.36 -5.64
N ASP A 223 4.43 14.28 -5.24
CA ASP A 223 4.19 14.63 -3.86
C ASP A 223 2.95 13.91 -3.25
N TYR A 224 2.68 14.19 -1.98
CA TYR A 224 1.53 13.59 -1.29
C TYR A 224 0.17 14.04 -1.88
N ASN A 225 0.08 15.27 -2.39
CA ASN A 225 -1.16 15.79 -2.97
C ASN A 225 -1.53 15.01 -4.24
N TYR A 226 -0.57 14.78 -5.13
CA TYR A 226 -0.78 13.95 -6.31
C TYR A 226 -1.17 12.52 -5.94
N PHE A 227 -0.54 11.94 -4.90
CA PHE A 227 -0.90 10.62 -4.38
C PHE A 227 -2.37 10.55 -3.92
N ILE A 228 -2.84 11.57 -3.18
CA ILE A 228 -4.22 11.68 -2.72
C ILE A 228 -5.20 11.83 -3.89
N GLU A 229 -4.90 12.69 -4.86
CA GLU A 229 -5.72 12.84 -6.07
C GLU A 229 -5.81 11.53 -6.86
N CYS A 230 -4.75 10.72 -6.87
CA CYS A 230 -4.77 9.42 -7.50
C CYS A 230 -5.62 8.38 -6.75
N ILE A 231 -5.78 8.50 -5.44
CA ILE A 231 -6.75 7.69 -4.68
C ILE A 231 -8.18 8.11 -5.03
N LYS A 232 -8.47 9.42 -5.02
CA LYS A 232 -9.80 9.96 -5.37
C LYS A 232 -10.22 9.53 -6.78
N ASN A 233 -9.27 9.57 -7.72
CA ASN A 233 -9.46 9.11 -9.10
C ASN A 233 -9.37 7.59 -9.29
N LYS A 234 -9.31 6.81 -8.20
CA LYS A 234 -9.30 5.34 -8.20
C LYS A 234 -8.12 4.71 -8.96
N LYS A 235 -7.06 5.49 -9.23
CA LYS A 235 -5.80 5.00 -9.82
C LYS A 235 -4.96 4.26 -8.78
N ILE A 236 -4.96 4.76 -7.55
CA ILE A 236 -4.38 4.10 -6.39
C ILE A 236 -5.52 3.55 -5.53
N ILE A 237 -5.38 2.28 -5.12
CA ILE A 237 -6.33 1.62 -4.24
C ILE A 237 -5.65 1.25 -2.92
N PHE A 238 -6.44 1.28 -1.86
CA PHE A 238 -6.09 0.59 -0.63
C PHE A 238 -6.36 -0.91 -0.79
N ASP A 239 -5.42 -1.73 -0.34
CA ASP A 239 -5.51 -3.18 -0.26
C ASP A 239 -5.04 -3.59 1.13
N SER A 240 -5.70 -4.58 1.73
CA SER A 240 -5.27 -5.12 3.02
C SER A 240 -4.97 -6.61 2.93
N GLY A 241 -3.84 -6.99 3.51
CA GLY A 241 -3.44 -8.38 3.70
C GLY A 241 -3.65 -8.86 5.13
N MET A 242 -4.48 -8.18 5.90
CA MET A 242 -4.74 -8.42 7.31
C MET A 242 -5.51 -9.73 7.52
N TYR A 243 -5.03 -10.62 8.41
CA TYR A 243 -5.74 -11.86 8.67
C TYR A 243 -5.47 -12.53 10.03
N GLU A 244 -6.37 -13.41 10.46
CA GLU A 244 -6.25 -14.14 11.73
C GLU A 244 -5.01 -15.05 11.78
N GLY A 245 -4.24 -14.97 12.87
CA GLY A 245 -3.00 -15.72 13.03
C GLY A 245 -1.75 -15.01 12.49
N ASN A 246 -1.87 -13.79 11.97
CA ASN A 246 -0.73 -12.93 11.64
C ASN A 246 -0.86 -11.56 12.33
N THR A 247 0.24 -11.13 12.95
CA THR A 247 0.30 -9.88 13.73
C THR A 247 0.51 -8.64 12.86
N ARG A 248 0.98 -8.79 11.62
CA ARG A 248 1.18 -7.67 10.69
C ARG A 248 -0.15 -7.17 10.16
N ASN A 249 -0.27 -5.84 10.10
CA ASN A 249 -1.49 -5.19 9.63
C ASN A 249 -1.66 -5.25 8.11
N TYR A 250 -0.57 -5.25 7.34
CA TYR A 250 -0.58 -5.29 5.87
C TYR A 250 -1.57 -4.30 5.26
N SER A 251 -1.18 -3.04 5.17
CA SER A 251 -1.98 -1.92 4.68
C SER A 251 -1.30 -1.30 3.48
N GLN A 252 -1.67 -1.76 2.30
CA GLN A 252 -0.92 -1.56 1.09
C GLN A 252 -1.65 -0.60 0.18
N PHE A 253 -0.96 0.43 -0.26
CA PHE A 253 -1.44 1.30 -1.34
C PHE A 253 -0.83 0.79 -2.64
N ARG A 254 -1.67 0.52 -3.63
CA ARG A 254 -1.30 -0.20 -4.84
C ARG A 254 -1.94 0.43 -6.06
N ALA A 255 -1.28 0.31 -7.19
CA ALA A 255 -1.86 0.70 -8.48
C ALA A 255 -1.51 -0.29 -9.58
N THR A 256 -2.31 -0.26 -10.64
CA THR A 256 -2.12 -1.03 -11.88
C THR A 256 -1.73 -0.02 -12.96
N HIS A 257 -0.64 -0.26 -13.69
CA HIS A 257 -0.13 0.62 -14.77
C HIS A 257 0.23 2.07 -14.41
N PHE A 258 0.02 2.51 -13.16
CA PHE A 258 0.31 3.88 -12.71
C PHE A 258 1.74 4.35 -13.01
N TRP A 259 2.73 3.48 -12.81
CA TRP A 259 4.14 3.85 -13.01
C TRP A 259 4.42 4.17 -14.48
N ASP A 260 3.74 3.50 -15.41
CA ASP A 260 3.92 3.74 -16.84
C ASP A 260 3.48 5.17 -17.24
N GLU A 261 2.48 5.75 -16.56
CA GLU A 261 2.02 7.13 -16.78
C GLU A 261 3.04 8.19 -16.34
N LEU A 262 3.96 7.82 -15.45
CA LEU A 262 4.96 8.74 -14.90
C LEU A 262 6.34 8.60 -15.54
N ILE A 263 6.56 7.57 -16.36
CA ILE A 263 7.83 7.36 -17.07
C ILE A 263 8.08 8.51 -18.04
N THR A 264 9.27 9.08 -17.96
CA THR A 264 9.74 10.15 -18.86
C THR A 264 10.91 9.72 -19.74
N GLU A 265 11.63 8.67 -19.35
CA GLU A 265 12.85 8.19 -20.02
C GLU A 265 12.92 6.65 -20.00
N GLU A 266 13.49 6.05 -21.05
CA GLU A 266 13.66 4.61 -21.21
C GLU A 266 15.03 4.30 -21.85
N PHE A 267 15.75 3.31 -21.31
CA PHE A 267 17.10 2.89 -21.70
C PHE A 267 17.25 1.35 -21.75
#